data_AF-A0A4U7KXM7-F1
#
_entry.id   AF-A0A4U7KXM7-F1
#
_cell.length_a   1.000
_cell.length_b   1.000
_cell.length_c   1.000
_cell.angle_alpha   90.00
_cell.angle_beta   90.00
_cell.angle_gamma   90.00
#
_symmetry.space_group_name_H-M   'P 1'
#
loop_
_entity.id
_entity.type
_entity.pdbx_description
1 polymer ?
#
loop_
_entity_poly.entity_id
_entity_poly.type
_entity_poly.pdbx_seq_one_letter_code
_entity_poly.pdbx_strand_id
1 'polypeptide(L)'
;MQLSSLLLSASLLVSSVMSAPAGVASFGTSSDAEMMLKRQYESTNWDNMMFGRDSVQLEKRIVYNPHITSPTSDSVWTAGKTYTVTWDVSDIPAEAEALKGTIKLGYLPADGSGGENLHWTLADGFAIKGGQTSVTLPADLATRQDYIVVVMGDSGNASNKFTINAAGAASEQVVPQQKQDSLGELIQEKINKAFAQAEFDN
;
A
#
# COMPACT_ATOMS: atom_id res chain seq x y z
N MET A 1 46.74 38.54 51.87
CA MET A 1 46.38 37.49 52.84
C MET A 1 45.50 36.49 52.10
N GLN A 2 46.13 35.47 51.51
CA GLN A 2 45.90 34.04 51.78
C GLN A 2 44.44 33.62 51.73
N LEU A 3 44.10 32.71 50.82
CA LEU A 3 43.32 31.51 51.12
C LEU A 3 43.65 30.44 50.06
N SER A 4 44.37 29.42 50.52
CA SER A 4 44.85 28.27 49.77
C SER A 4 43.71 27.29 49.48
N SER A 5 43.63 26.80 48.24
CA SER A 5 42.69 25.74 47.84
C SER A 5 43.29 24.37 48.12
N LEU A 6 42.49 23.51 48.76
CA LEU A 6 42.82 22.14 49.19
C LEU A 6 43.33 21.26 48.03
N LEU A 7 44.48 20.60 48.24
CA LEU A 7 44.89 19.38 47.55
C LEU A 7 44.29 18.18 48.31
N LEU A 8 43.43 17.41 47.65
CA LEU A 8 43.01 16.09 48.15
C LEU A 8 43.83 15.02 47.43
N SER A 9 44.78 14.45 48.16
CA SER A 9 45.61 13.32 47.75
C SER A 9 44.79 12.03 47.71
N ALA A 10 44.67 11.41 46.54
CA ALA A 10 44.29 10.01 46.42
C ALA A 10 45.52 9.20 46.01
N SER A 11 46.23 8.66 47.01
CA SER A 11 47.16 7.55 46.79
C SER A 11 46.34 6.29 46.52
N LEU A 12 46.56 5.63 45.39
CA LEU A 12 46.20 4.23 45.18
C LEU A 12 47.43 3.48 44.66
N LEU A 13 47.65 2.34 45.29
CA LEU A 13 48.90 1.61 45.43
C LEU A 13 49.39 1.00 44.11
N VAL A 14 50.69 1.11 43.88
CA VAL A 14 51.45 0.26 42.95
C VAL A 14 51.40 -1.17 43.49
N SER A 15 50.84 -2.10 42.73
CA SER A 15 51.03 -3.53 42.96
C SER A 15 51.91 -4.09 41.84
N SER A 16 52.96 -4.75 42.28
CA SER A 16 54.12 -5.27 41.56
C SER A 16 53.79 -6.14 40.34
N VAL A 17 54.52 -5.91 39.24
CA VAL A 17 54.72 -6.85 38.14
C VAL A 17 55.41 -8.10 38.69
N MET A 18 54.67 -9.19 38.84
CA MET A 18 55.26 -10.51 39.07
C MET A 18 55.65 -11.09 37.70
N SER A 19 56.95 -11.22 37.44
CA SER A 19 57.45 -12.04 36.33
C SER A 19 57.04 -13.49 36.55
N ALA A 20 56.48 -14.13 35.52
CA ALA A 20 56.34 -15.58 35.44
C ALA A 20 57.14 -16.11 34.23
N PRO A 21 57.82 -17.26 34.36
CA PRO A 21 58.83 -17.71 33.41
C PRO A 21 58.23 -18.29 32.13
N ALA A 22 59.00 -18.22 31.04
CA ALA A 22 58.71 -18.87 29.78
C ALA A 22 58.54 -20.39 29.96
N GLY A 23 57.36 -20.90 29.64
CA GLY A 23 57.03 -22.33 29.60
C GLY A 23 55.93 -22.56 28.57
N VAL A 24 56.25 -23.31 27.52
CA VAL A 24 55.37 -23.65 26.40
C VAL A 24 54.21 -24.55 26.83
N ALA A 25 52.96 -24.12 26.58
CA ALA A 25 51.82 -25.01 26.39
C ALA A 25 50.70 -24.29 25.62
N SER A 26 50.46 -24.75 24.39
CA SER A 26 49.43 -24.30 23.48
C SER A 26 48.10 -25.00 23.80
N PHE A 27 47.15 -24.31 24.44
CA PHE A 27 45.70 -24.54 24.26
C PHE A 27 44.98 -23.20 24.51
N GLY A 28 44.11 -22.78 23.59
CA GLY A 28 43.43 -21.49 23.66
C GLY A 28 42.69 -21.28 24.97
N THR A 29 43.20 -20.37 25.79
CA THR A 29 42.49 -19.78 26.93
C THR A 29 42.98 -18.33 27.02
N SER A 30 42.18 -17.37 26.52
CA SER A 30 42.35 -16.01 26.98
C SER A 30 42.13 -16.05 28.49
N SER A 31 43.14 -15.66 29.28
CA SER A 31 43.06 -15.65 30.75
C SER A 31 41.76 -14.99 31.21
N ASP A 32 41.13 -15.44 32.31
CA ASP A 32 39.94 -14.79 32.85
C ASP A 32 40.15 -13.28 33.06
N ALA A 33 41.38 -12.86 33.37
CA ALA A 33 41.77 -11.45 33.44
C ALA A 33 41.74 -10.74 32.07
N GLU A 34 42.11 -11.44 31.00
CA GLU A 34 42.05 -10.94 29.64
C GLU A 34 40.60 -10.85 29.13
N MET A 35 39.76 -11.83 29.50
CA MET A 35 38.32 -11.75 29.24
C MET A 35 37.64 -10.64 30.05
N MET A 36 38.04 -10.43 31.31
CA MET A 36 37.55 -9.33 32.14
C MET A 36 37.96 -7.98 31.57
N LEU A 37 39.22 -7.83 31.15
CA LEU A 37 39.72 -6.60 30.52
C LEU A 37 39.03 -6.33 29.18
N LYS A 38 38.79 -7.38 28.37
CA LYS A 38 38.01 -7.30 27.13
C LYS A 38 36.57 -6.87 27.38
N ARG A 39 35.89 -7.46 28.37
CA ARG A 39 34.53 -7.05 28.76
C ARG A 39 34.48 -5.63 29.30
N GLN A 40 35.47 -5.21 30.09
CA GLN A 40 35.57 -3.83 30.55
C GLN A 40 35.72 -2.88 29.37
N TYR A 41 36.62 -3.18 28.43
CA TYR A 41 36.82 -2.38 27.22
C TYR A 41 35.56 -2.31 26.34
N GLU A 42 34.88 -3.44 26.11
CA GLU A 42 33.61 -3.50 25.38
C GLU A 42 32.47 -2.76 26.11
N SER A 43 32.46 -2.78 27.45
CA SER A 43 31.45 -2.07 28.26
C SER A 43 31.64 -0.55 28.31
N THR A 44 32.86 -0.07 28.07
CA THR A 44 33.17 1.37 28.00
C THR A 44 33.20 1.89 26.57
N ASN A 45 33.46 1.02 25.60
CA ASN A 45 33.49 1.34 24.18
C ASN A 45 32.08 1.18 23.57
N TRP A 46 31.14 1.94 24.14
CA TRP A 46 29.80 2.11 23.59
C TRP A 46 29.83 2.58 22.14
N ASP A 47 30.89 3.28 21.74
CA ASP A 47 31.11 3.74 20.39
C ASP A 47 31.13 2.55 19.41
N ASN A 48 31.96 1.52 19.61
CA ASN A 48 31.97 0.39 18.67
C ASN A 48 30.73 -0.53 18.76
N MET A 49 30.06 -0.62 19.92
CA MET A 49 28.83 -1.40 20.05
C MET A 49 27.61 -0.70 19.44
N MET A 50 27.58 0.63 19.40
CA MET A 50 26.51 1.42 18.78
C MET A 50 26.80 1.84 17.34
N PHE A 51 28.06 2.09 16.98
CA PHE A 51 28.51 2.55 15.66
C PHE A 51 29.07 1.43 14.77
N GLY A 52 29.08 0.18 15.24
CA GLY A 52 29.26 -1.01 14.38
C GLY A 52 27.99 -1.40 13.60
N ARG A 53 26.87 -0.74 13.88
CA ARG A 53 25.82 -0.60 12.88
C ARG A 53 26.29 0.53 11.99
N ASP A 54 26.68 0.20 10.75
CA ASP A 54 26.68 1.14 9.64
C ASP A 54 25.59 2.15 9.93
N SER A 55 25.93 3.44 10.05
CA SER A 55 24.96 4.49 10.26
C SER A 55 23.83 4.23 9.28
N VAL A 56 22.73 3.64 9.75
CA VAL A 56 21.58 3.37 8.90
C VAL A 56 21.13 4.76 8.59
N GLN A 57 21.53 5.25 7.42
CA GLN A 57 21.19 6.56 6.93
C GLN A 57 19.66 6.54 7.00
N LEU A 58 19.11 7.25 7.99
CA LEU A 58 17.68 7.29 8.21
C LEU A 58 17.11 7.91 6.95
N GLU A 59 16.62 7.07 6.04
CA GLU A 59 15.92 7.55 4.87
C GLU A 59 14.78 8.41 5.38
N LYS A 60 14.76 9.67 4.93
CA LYS A 60 13.71 10.61 5.28
C LYS A 60 12.39 9.94 4.94
N ARG A 61 11.55 9.68 5.95
CA ARG A 61 10.20 9.15 5.77
C ARG A 61 9.36 10.30 5.19
N ILE A 62 8.95 10.18 3.93
CA ILE A 62 8.26 11.26 3.20
C ILE A 62 6.78 10.91 3.09
N VAL A 63 5.99 11.24 4.09
CA VAL A 63 4.55 10.94 4.07
C VAL A 63 3.85 11.74 2.98
N TYR A 64 3.47 11.08 1.89
CA TYR A 64 2.63 11.66 0.84
C TYR A 64 1.26 10.99 0.78
N ASN A 65 0.20 11.81 0.78
CA ASN A 65 -1.19 11.35 0.79
C ASN A 65 -1.91 11.80 -0.49
N PRO A 66 -1.87 11.02 -1.59
CA PRO A 66 -2.42 11.46 -2.87
C PRO A 66 -3.93 11.68 -2.82
N HIS A 67 -4.40 12.83 -3.31
CA HIS A 67 -5.83 13.13 -3.39
C HIS A 67 -6.45 12.48 -4.64
N ILE A 68 -7.08 11.33 -4.48
CA ILE A 68 -7.71 10.60 -5.60
C ILE A 68 -8.92 11.38 -6.13
N THR A 69 -8.89 11.68 -7.43
CA THR A 69 -9.96 12.41 -8.15
C THR A 69 -10.85 11.47 -8.97
N SER A 70 -10.33 10.30 -9.35
CA SER A 70 -11.10 9.22 -9.98
C SER A 70 -10.55 7.85 -9.54
N PRO A 71 -11.40 6.91 -9.11
CA PRO A 71 -12.88 6.94 -9.17
C PRO A 71 -13.52 7.85 -8.11
N THR A 72 -14.72 8.35 -8.45
CA THR A 72 -15.63 9.08 -7.54
C THR A 72 -16.74 8.16 -7.02
N SER A 73 -17.58 8.66 -6.10
CA SER A 73 -18.74 7.90 -5.58
C SER A 73 -19.71 7.43 -6.67
N ASP A 74 -19.82 8.19 -7.75
CA ASP A 74 -20.75 7.92 -8.85
C ASP A 74 -20.12 7.02 -9.92
N SER A 75 -18.87 6.62 -9.74
CA SER A 75 -18.16 5.77 -10.68
C SER A 75 -18.71 4.34 -10.64
N VAL A 76 -19.07 3.84 -11.83
CA VAL A 76 -19.52 2.46 -12.03
C VAL A 76 -18.58 1.78 -13.00
N TRP A 77 -17.81 0.81 -12.50
CA TRP A 77 -16.86 0.02 -13.28
C TRP A 77 -17.39 -1.40 -13.51
N THR A 78 -16.75 -2.12 -14.43
CA THR A 78 -17.07 -3.51 -14.76
C THR A 78 -15.79 -4.33 -14.65
N ALA A 79 -15.87 -5.46 -13.94
CA ALA A 79 -14.77 -6.39 -13.77
C ALA A 79 -14.19 -6.85 -15.13
N GLY A 80 -12.88 -7.09 -15.17
CA GLY A 80 -12.19 -7.48 -16.41
C GLY A 80 -11.92 -6.35 -17.41
N LYS A 81 -12.30 -5.10 -17.10
CA LYS A 81 -12.02 -3.93 -17.94
C LYS A 81 -10.85 -3.11 -17.40
N THR A 82 -10.29 -2.28 -18.28
CA THR A 82 -9.23 -1.32 -17.94
C THR A 82 -9.83 0.05 -17.69
N TYR A 83 -9.42 0.69 -16.60
CA TYR A 83 -9.82 2.04 -16.21
C TYR A 83 -8.59 2.88 -15.91
N THR A 84 -8.77 4.20 -15.83
CA THR A 84 -7.71 5.11 -15.41
C THR A 84 -8.04 5.66 -14.03
N VAL A 85 -7.15 5.42 -13.08
CA VAL A 85 -7.17 6.05 -11.76
C VAL A 85 -6.42 7.37 -11.86
N THR A 86 -6.97 8.43 -11.28
CA THR A 86 -6.36 9.77 -11.30
C THR A 86 -6.30 10.35 -9.89
N TRP A 87 -5.27 11.13 -9.62
CA TRP A 87 -5.07 11.84 -8.36
C TRP A 87 -4.43 13.21 -8.63
N ASP A 88 -4.66 14.15 -7.71
CA ASP A 88 -3.97 15.44 -7.74
C ASP A 88 -2.51 15.28 -7.31
N VAL A 89 -1.64 16.02 -7.99
CA VAL A 89 -0.19 16.08 -7.72
C VAL A 89 0.27 17.51 -7.45
N SER A 90 -0.66 18.46 -7.34
CA SER A 90 -0.35 19.88 -7.11
C SER A 90 0.37 20.14 -5.78
N ASP A 91 0.19 19.25 -4.80
CA ASP A 91 0.74 19.32 -3.45
C ASP A 91 1.86 18.28 -3.20
N ILE A 92 2.39 17.65 -4.25
CA ILE A 92 3.46 16.67 -4.10
C ILE A 92 4.74 17.34 -3.55
N PRO A 93 5.32 16.87 -2.43
CA PRO A 93 6.60 17.38 -1.94
C PRO A 93 7.73 16.94 -2.89
N ALA A 94 8.76 17.78 -3.03
CA ALA A 94 9.88 17.55 -3.95
C ALA A 94 10.57 16.19 -3.72
N GLU A 95 10.62 15.74 -2.46
CA GLU A 95 11.21 14.47 -2.08
C GLU A 95 10.34 13.25 -2.50
N ALA A 96 9.03 13.43 -2.67
CA ALA A 96 8.11 12.39 -3.13
C ALA A 96 8.09 12.22 -4.65
N GLU A 97 8.66 13.13 -5.44
CA GLU A 97 8.63 13.07 -6.90
C GLU A 97 9.29 11.81 -7.48
N ALA A 98 10.28 11.27 -6.78
CA ALA A 98 11.00 10.06 -7.16
C ALA A 98 10.32 8.77 -6.67
N LEU A 99 9.28 8.87 -5.82
CA LEU A 99 8.60 7.71 -5.27
C LEU A 99 7.87 6.92 -6.35
N LYS A 100 7.90 5.61 -6.17
CA LYS A 100 7.11 4.67 -6.94
C LYS A 100 5.80 4.41 -6.22
N GLY A 101 4.74 4.38 -7.00
CA GLY A 101 3.40 4.14 -6.50
C GLY A 101 2.94 2.70 -6.74
N THR A 102 2.00 2.29 -5.90
CA THR A 102 1.25 1.04 -6.04
C THR A 102 -0.24 1.35 -5.91
N ILE A 103 -1.07 0.79 -6.80
CA ILE A 103 -2.52 0.89 -6.70
C ILE A 103 -3.08 -0.44 -6.23
N LYS A 104 -3.81 -0.41 -5.11
CA LYS A 104 -4.56 -1.55 -4.60
C LYS A 104 -6.06 -1.34 -4.71
N LEU A 105 -6.77 -2.44 -4.86
CA LEU A 105 -8.22 -2.51 -4.79
C LEU A 105 -8.60 -3.28 -3.53
N GLY A 106 -9.61 -2.78 -2.83
CA GLY A 106 -10.25 -3.46 -1.73
C GLY A 106 -11.71 -3.04 -1.61
N TYR A 107 -12.32 -3.33 -0.48
CA TYR A 107 -13.70 -2.94 -0.19
C TYR A 107 -13.89 -2.71 1.30
N LEU A 108 -14.88 -1.87 1.62
CA LEU A 108 -15.22 -1.49 2.98
C LEU A 108 -16.59 -2.07 3.37
N PRO A 109 -16.62 -3.23 4.07
CA PRO A 109 -17.85 -3.93 4.42
C PRO A 109 -18.87 -3.01 5.07
N ALA A 110 -20.13 -3.15 4.68
CA ALA A 110 -21.23 -2.35 5.21
C ALA A 110 -21.44 -2.53 6.73
N ASP A 111 -21.03 -3.68 7.27
CA ASP A 111 -21.11 -3.98 8.71
C ASP A 111 -19.98 -3.34 9.54
N GLY A 112 -19.03 -2.66 8.88
CA GLY A 112 -17.89 -2.02 9.53
C GLY A 112 -16.84 -2.98 10.09
N SER A 113 -16.99 -4.28 9.86
CA SER A 113 -16.02 -5.29 10.27
C SER A 113 -14.95 -5.44 9.17
N GLY A 114 -13.66 -5.34 9.50
CA GLY A 114 -12.58 -5.81 8.61
C GLY A 114 -11.78 -4.78 7.80
N GLY A 115 -11.92 -3.46 8.06
CA GLY A 115 -11.06 -2.45 7.42
C GLY A 115 -11.17 -2.45 5.88
N GLU A 116 -10.07 -2.10 5.19
CA GLU A 116 -10.05 -1.84 3.73
C GLU A 116 -10.03 -3.08 2.82
N ASN A 117 -9.80 -4.29 3.36
CA ASN A 117 -9.78 -5.56 2.61
C ASN A 117 -9.00 -5.49 1.27
N LEU A 118 -7.75 -4.99 1.31
CA LEU A 118 -6.91 -4.77 0.13
C LEU A 118 -6.37 -6.09 -0.46
N HIS A 119 -7.19 -6.78 -1.25
CA HIS A 119 -6.84 -8.10 -1.79
C HIS A 119 -6.11 -8.06 -3.14
N TRP A 120 -6.30 -7.00 -3.93
CA TRP A 120 -5.76 -6.97 -5.30
C TRP A 120 -4.79 -5.81 -5.49
N THR A 121 -3.66 -6.10 -6.13
CA THR A 121 -2.74 -5.06 -6.62
C THR A 121 -2.99 -4.88 -8.11
N LEU A 122 -3.45 -3.69 -8.50
CA LEU A 122 -3.88 -3.39 -9.86
C LEU A 122 -2.76 -2.79 -10.73
N ALA A 123 -1.84 -2.05 -10.11
CA ALA A 123 -0.66 -1.50 -10.76
C ALA A 123 0.45 -1.30 -9.72
N ASP A 124 1.70 -1.41 -10.14
CA ASP A 124 2.87 -1.26 -9.26
C ASP A 124 4.05 -0.63 -10.03
N GLY A 125 4.91 0.08 -9.31
CA GLY A 125 6.17 0.63 -9.85
C GLY A 125 6.04 1.86 -10.76
N PHE A 126 4.86 2.47 -10.88
CA PHE A 126 4.68 3.70 -11.66
C PHE A 126 5.18 4.94 -10.90
N ALA A 127 5.47 6.03 -11.61
CA ALA A 127 5.89 7.28 -10.96
C ALA A 127 4.68 8.01 -10.37
N ILE A 128 4.69 8.27 -9.06
CA ILE A 128 3.53 8.87 -8.38
C ILE A 128 3.23 10.30 -8.82
N LYS A 129 4.26 11.03 -9.30
CA LYS A 129 4.11 12.36 -9.90
C LYS A 129 3.32 12.38 -11.22
N GLY A 130 3.03 11.21 -11.79
CA GLY A 130 2.28 11.10 -13.05
C GLY A 130 0.82 11.53 -12.93
N GLY A 131 0.25 11.56 -11.71
CA GLY A 131 -1.14 11.96 -11.47
C GLY A 131 -2.21 11.01 -12.02
N GLN A 132 -1.81 9.99 -12.77
CA GLN A 132 -2.71 9.01 -13.34
C GLN A 132 -2.00 7.69 -13.67
N THR A 133 -2.75 6.60 -13.67
CA THR A 133 -2.29 5.29 -14.14
C THR A 133 -3.47 4.44 -14.60
N SER A 134 -3.27 3.71 -15.69
CA SER A 134 -4.25 2.74 -16.16
C SER A 134 -4.12 1.42 -15.39
N VAL A 135 -5.25 0.88 -14.97
CA VAL A 135 -5.38 -0.32 -14.17
C VAL A 135 -6.35 -1.29 -14.82
N THR A 136 -6.02 -2.58 -14.82
CA THR A 136 -6.92 -3.63 -15.30
C THR A 136 -7.54 -4.35 -14.11
N LEU A 137 -8.86 -4.40 -14.06
CA LEU A 137 -9.57 -5.11 -13.00
C LEU A 137 -9.54 -6.62 -13.26
N PRO A 138 -9.38 -7.45 -12.20
CA PRO A 138 -9.66 -8.88 -12.27
C PRO A 138 -11.09 -9.14 -12.79
N ALA A 139 -11.29 -10.23 -13.53
CA ALA A 139 -12.59 -10.57 -14.12
C ALA A 139 -13.55 -11.26 -13.12
N ASP A 140 -13.00 -11.83 -12.06
CA ASP A 140 -13.68 -12.62 -11.02
C ASP A 140 -14.22 -11.77 -9.85
N LEU A 141 -14.23 -10.44 -9.99
CA LEU A 141 -14.79 -9.56 -8.97
C LEU A 141 -16.31 -9.71 -8.89
N ALA A 142 -16.82 -9.83 -7.66
CA ALA A 142 -18.25 -9.82 -7.39
C ALA A 142 -18.83 -8.41 -7.52
N THR A 143 -20.11 -8.31 -7.88
CA THR A 143 -20.81 -7.03 -7.90
C THR A 143 -20.92 -6.46 -6.48
N ARG A 144 -20.36 -5.28 -6.24
CA ARG A 144 -20.50 -4.53 -4.97
C ARG A 144 -20.47 -3.02 -5.19
N GLN A 145 -20.97 -2.28 -4.20
CA GLN A 145 -21.06 -0.81 -4.20
C GLN A 145 -20.11 -0.16 -3.17
N ASP A 146 -19.30 -0.97 -2.49
CA ASP A 146 -18.41 -0.57 -1.40
C ASP A 146 -16.93 -0.76 -1.73
N TYR A 147 -16.58 -0.83 -3.02
CA TYR A 147 -15.19 -0.92 -3.46
C TYR A 147 -14.45 0.39 -3.22
N ILE A 148 -13.15 0.28 -2.93
CA ILE A 148 -12.22 1.40 -2.78
C ILE A 148 -10.93 1.12 -3.53
N VAL A 149 -10.33 2.17 -4.08
CA VAL A 149 -8.98 2.14 -4.62
C VAL A 149 -8.07 2.87 -3.65
N VAL A 150 -6.92 2.27 -3.34
CA VAL A 150 -5.87 2.89 -2.54
C VAL A 150 -4.66 3.13 -3.41
N VAL A 151 -4.27 4.40 -3.53
CA VAL A 151 -3.01 4.80 -4.17
C VAL A 151 -1.97 4.96 -3.07
N MET A 152 -0.89 4.18 -3.13
CA MET A 152 0.20 4.18 -2.16
C MET A 152 1.48 4.68 -2.80
N GLY A 153 2.27 5.47 -2.06
CA GLY A 153 3.69 5.70 -2.25
C GLY A 153 4.46 5.11 -1.07
N ASP A 154 4.92 5.96 -0.13
CA ASP A 154 5.38 5.52 1.20
C ASP A 154 4.21 5.36 2.20
N SER A 155 3.16 6.16 1.99
CA SER A 155 1.85 6.21 2.63
C SER A 155 0.79 6.22 1.52
N GLY A 156 -0.48 5.97 1.87
CA GLY A 156 -1.55 5.89 0.87
C GLY A 156 -2.83 6.56 1.29
N ASN A 157 -3.67 6.84 0.29
CA ASN A 157 -5.01 7.37 0.47
C ASN A 157 -6.03 6.44 -0.18
N ALA A 158 -7.19 6.30 0.45
CA ALA A 158 -8.33 5.58 -0.10
C ALA A 158 -9.27 6.53 -0.87
N SER A 159 -9.82 6.05 -1.98
CA SER A 159 -10.87 6.73 -2.71
C SER A 159 -12.18 6.72 -1.93
N ASN A 160 -13.15 7.51 -2.39
CA ASN A 160 -14.54 7.28 -2.02
C ASN A 160 -15.00 5.89 -2.46
N LYS A 161 -16.02 5.36 -1.78
CA LYS A 161 -16.65 4.09 -2.15
C LYS A 161 -17.30 4.22 -3.53
N PHE A 162 -17.10 3.24 -4.39
CA PHE A 162 -17.68 3.22 -5.74
C PHE A 162 -18.15 1.82 -6.12
N THR A 163 -18.82 1.71 -7.27
CA THR A 163 -19.46 0.45 -7.70
C THR A 163 -18.64 -0.28 -8.75
N ILE A 164 -18.47 -1.59 -8.58
CA ILE A 164 -17.95 -2.50 -9.61
C ILE A 164 -18.99 -3.59 -9.85
N ASN A 165 -19.38 -3.76 -11.11
CA ASN A 165 -20.24 -4.85 -11.57
C ASN A 165 -19.39 -6.06 -12.01
N ALA A 166 -19.87 -7.28 -11.75
CA ALA A 166 -19.22 -8.50 -12.21
C ALA A 166 -19.10 -8.57 -13.74
N ALA A 167 -18.09 -9.28 -14.24
CA ALA A 167 -17.88 -9.47 -15.67
C ALA A 167 -19.07 -10.27 -16.24
N GLY A 168 -19.85 -9.64 -17.12
CA GLY A 168 -21.07 -10.24 -17.68
C GLY A 168 -22.39 -9.77 -17.05
N ALA A 169 -22.35 -8.96 -15.98
CA ALA A 169 -23.55 -8.29 -15.47
C ALA A 169 -24.06 -7.17 -16.42
N ALA A 170 -23.28 -6.81 -17.44
CA ALA A 170 -23.72 -5.97 -18.56
C ALA A 170 -24.53 -6.78 -19.59
N SER A 171 -25.58 -7.48 -19.15
CA SER A 171 -26.69 -7.93 -19.98
C SER A 171 -27.94 -8.20 -19.16
N GLU A 172 -28.33 -7.26 -18.29
CA GLU A 172 -29.73 -7.07 -17.93
C GLU A 172 -30.18 -5.71 -18.50
N GLN A 173 -29.91 -5.52 -19.80
CA GLN A 173 -30.71 -4.56 -20.58
C GLN A 173 -32.10 -5.16 -20.62
N VAL A 174 -32.97 -4.63 -19.75
CA VAL A 174 -34.42 -4.60 -19.90
C VAL A 174 -34.74 -4.68 -21.39
N VAL A 175 -35.21 -5.83 -21.85
CA VAL A 175 -35.84 -5.93 -23.17
C VAL A 175 -36.93 -4.88 -23.15
N PRO A 176 -36.92 -3.83 -23.99
CA PRO A 176 -38.06 -2.94 -24.06
C PRO A 176 -39.23 -3.78 -24.56
N GLN A 177 -40.12 -4.15 -23.63
CA GLN A 177 -41.35 -4.91 -23.83
C GLN A 177 -42.23 -4.32 -24.95
N GLN A 178 -41.97 -3.07 -25.32
CA GLN A 178 -42.65 -2.34 -26.37
C GLN A 178 -42.47 -2.94 -27.78
N LYS A 179 -41.35 -3.59 -28.12
CA LYS A 179 -41.15 -4.08 -29.51
C LYS A 179 -41.94 -5.34 -29.84
N GLN A 180 -42.25 -6.15 -28.84
CA GLN A 180 -42.99 -7.40 -29.03
C GLN A 180 -44.51 -7.15 -29.05
N ASP A 181 -44.99 -6.22 -28.22
CA ASP A 181 -46.37 -5.74 -28.24
C ASP A 181 -46.72 -5.08 -29.59
N SER A 182 -45.78 -4.29 -30.15
CA SER A 182 -45.93 -3.66 -31.48
C SER A 182 -46.07 -4.65 -32.63
N LEU A 183 -45.38 -5.80 -32.57
CA LEU A 183 -45.45 -6.83 -33.61
C LEU A 183 -46.76 -7.62 -33.52
N GLY A 184 -47.23 -7.91 -32.31
CA GLY A 184 -48.53 -8.55 -32.09
C GLY A 184 -49.68 -7.71 -32.64
N GLU A 185 -49.67 -6.40 -32.35
CA GLU A 185 -50.69 -5.47 -32.83
C GLU A 185 -50.69 -5.33 -34.36
N LEU A 186 -49.51 -5.25 -34.99
CA LEU A 186 -49.37 -5.11 -36.43
C LEU A 186 -49.73 -6.39 -37.21
N ILE A 187 -49.52 -7.57 -36.61
CA ILE A 187 -50.01 -8.84 -37.14
C ILE A 187 -51.54 -8.90 -37.04
N GLN A 188 -52.12 -8.51 -35.91
CA GLN A 188 -53.56 -8.51 -35.71
C GLN A 188 -54.28 -7.54 -36.68
N GLU A 189 -53.70 -6.36 -36.89
CA GLU A 189 -54.21 -5.37 -37.86
C GLU A 189 -54.17 -5.91 -39.29
N LYS A 190 -53.06 -6.53 -39.71
CA LYS A 190 -52.94 -7.13 -41.04
C LYS A 190 -53.92 -8.28 -41.25
N ILE A 191 -54.14 -9.12 -40.24
CA ILE A 191 -55.10 -10.22 -40.30
C ILE A 191 -56.52 -9.66 -40.44
N ASN A 192 -56.91 -8.70 -39.61
CA ASN A 192 -58.24 -8.11 -39.66
C ASN A 192 -58.51 -7.42 -41.01
N LYS A 193 -57.50 -6.74 -41.56
CA LYS A 193 -57.58 -6.10 -42.88
C LYS A 193 -57.72 -7.11 -44.03
N ALA A 194 -57.03 -8.24 -43.94
CA ALA A 194 -57.14 -9.31 -44.93
C ALA A 194 -58.53 -9.97 -44.91
N PHE A 195 -59.11 -10.18 -43.73
CA PHE A 195 -60.47 -10.70 -43.61
C PHE A 195 -61.53 -9.71 -44.12
N ALA A 196 -61.37 -8.41 -43.82
CA ALA A 196 -62.29 -7.39 -44.33
C ALA A 196 -62.24 -7.25 -45.87
N GLN A 197 -61.09 -7.48 -46.50
CA GLN A 197 -60.97 -7.45 -47.97
C GLN A 197 -61.55 -8.71 -48.64
N ALA A 198 -61.52 -9.86 -47.95
CA ALA A 198 -62.09 -11.11 -48.47
C ALA A 198 -63.63 -11.14 -48.44
N GLU A 199 -64.27 -10.21 -47.73
CA GLU A 199 -65.74 -10.13 -47.59
C GLU A 199 -66.42 -9.29 -48.70
N PHE A 200 -65.64 -8.64 -49.58
CA PHE A 200 -66.16 -7.83 -50.70
C PHE A 200 -66.04 -8.50 -52.08
N ASP A 201 -65.46 -9.70 -52.16
CA ASP A 201 -65.23 -10.44 -53.42
C ASP A 201 -66.12 -11.69 -53.58
N ASN A 202 -67.28 -11.75 -52.90
CA ASN A 202 -68.26 -12.84 -53.05
C ASN A 202 -69.68 -12.31 -53.33
#